data_AF-A0A975BLK4-F1
#
_entry.id   AF-A0A975BLK4-F1
#
_cell.length_a   1.000
_cell.length_b   1.000
_cell.length_c   1.000
_cell.angle_alpha   90.00
_cell.angle_beta   90.00
_cell.angle_gamma   90.00
#
_symmetry.space_group_name_H-M   'P 1'
#
loop_
_entity.id
_entity.type
_entity.pdbx_description
1 polymer ?
#
loop_
_entity_poly.entity_id
_entity_poly.type
_entity_poly.pdbx_seq_one_letter_code
_entity_poly.pdbx_strand_id
1 'polypeptide(L)'
;MYRKTALFVSILITIMTGGCATLETLQQFIQKPEVQFEGMSLESASLAEGNLLFKFKVTNPNPIGATIRNVAYDLRFNDKTFVKNVLNKSITLKANGSNMLELPVTVSYLDLFESVTAFIQSDKLVYDLSGSVGVGPFDIPYHTKGNLTVPTLPKVSLNKVEVSNLSFTKASMMFSLDVTNSNPFTVNLTGLDYNIKLGGKEFAQGIAGNISPITKHGKTTIEIPFNMNLLELGRSAYHLLTKSSSGYEVTGAMQFNLPKIGEKEFPFQKFGKVSFNKGTRNK
;
A
#
# COMPACT_ATOMS: atom_id res chain seq x y z
N MET A 1 59.11 -1.90 -62.56
CA MET A 1 58.32 -2.60 -61.51
C MET A 1 57.46 -1.66 -60.64
N TYR A 2 57.65 -0.33 -60.66
CA TYR A 2 56.95 0.64 -59.79
C TYR A 2 55.54 1.11 -60.23
N ARG A 3 55.14 0.94 -61.50
CA ARG A 3 53.81 1.38 -61.98
C ARG A 3 52.67 0.45 -61.56
N LYS A 4 52.95 -0.83 -61.27
CA LYS A 4 51.93 -1.81 -60.85
C LYS A 4 51.64 -1.76 -59.35
N THR A 5 52.62 -1.35 -58.53
CA THR A 5 52.45 -1.17 -57.08
C THR A 5 51.67 0.10 -56.72
N ALA A 6 51.89 1.20 -57.46
CA ALA A 6 51.13 2.45 -57.25
C ALA A 6 49.62 2.29 -57.55
N LEU A 7 49.27 1.44 -58.52
CA LEU A 7 47.88 1.19 -58.91
C LEU A 7 47.14 0.30 -57.91
N PHE A 8 47.85 -0.61 -57.22
CA PHE A 8 47.29 -1.42 -56.14
C PHE A 8 47.06 -0.64 -54.85
N VAL A 9 47.93 0.32 -54.53
CA VAL A 9 47.75 1.19 -53.34
C VAL A 9 46.58 2.17 -53.52
N SER A 10 46.33 2.65 -54.75
CA SER A 10 45.21 3.54 -55.06
C SER A 10 43.85 2.86 -55.02
N ILE A 11 43.75 1.54 -55.25
CA ILE A 11 42.49 0.79 -55.20
C ILE A 11 42.11 0.42 -53.76
N LEU A 12 43.11 0.23 -52.88
CA LEU A 12 42.88 -0.13 -51.48
C LEU A 12 42.38 1.05 -50.64
N ILE A 13 42.73 2.29 -51.01
CA ILE A 13 42.31 3.52 -50.31
C ILE A 13 40.83 3.86 -50.58
N THR A 14 40.32 3.58 -51.78
CA THR A 14 38.92 3.88 -52.16
C THR A 14 37.89 2.97 -51.47
N ILE A 15 38.29 1.77 -51.04
CA ILE A 15 37.40 0.82 -50.35
C ILE A 15 37.20 1.21 -48.87
N MET A 16 38.14 1.92 -48.26
CA MET A 16 38.06 2.30 -46.85
C MET A 16 37.20 3.55 -46.58
N THR A 17 36.91 4.38 -47.59
CA THR A 17 36.10 5.61 -47.44
C THR A 17 34.59 5.38 -47.63
N GLY A 18 34.17 4.24 -48.17
CA GLY A 18 32.76 3.89 -48.37
C GLY A 18 32.04 3.32 -47.13
N GLY A 19 32.77 3.02 -46.05
CA GLY A 19 32.22 2.36 -44.86
C GLY A 19 31.42 3.26 -43.91
N CYS A 20 31.59 4.59 -43.98
CA CYS A 20 30.86 5.51 -43.10
C CYS A 20 29.45 5.85 -43.61
N ALA A 21 29.23 5.90 -44.92
CA ALA A 21 27.92 6.22 -45.50
C ALA A 21 26.91 5.07 -45.34
N THR A 22 27.37 3.82 -45.28
CA THR A 22 26.52 2.63 -45.17
C THR A 22 25.90 2.45 -43.78
N LEU A 23 26.53 2.98 -42.72
CA LEU A 23 25.99 2.91 -41.36
C LEU A 23 24.75 3.79 -41.17
N GLU A 24 24.74 4.98 -41.80
CA GLU A 24 23.60 5.90 -41.79
C GLU A 24 22.43 5.38 -42.65
N THR A 25 22.72 4.65 -43.74
CA THR A 25 21.67 4.05 -44.58
C THR A 25 20.98 2.86 -43.90
N LEU A 26 21.69 2.08 -43.08
CA LEU A 26 21.10 0.95 -42.34
C LEU A 26 20.09 1.40 -41.28
N GLN A 27 20.26 2.58 -40.69
CA GLN A 27 19.30 3.13 -39.73
C GLN A 27 17.91 3.37 -40.33
N GLN A 28 17.79 3.57 -41.65
CA GLN A 28 16.50 3.71 -42.33
C GLN A 28 15.73 2.40 -42.46
N PHE A 29 16.38 1.24 -42.28
CA PHE A 29 15.76 -0.09 -42.40
C PHE A 29 15.43 -0.73 -41.04
N ILE A 30 15.87 -0.14 -39.93
CA ILE A 30 15.56 -0.65 -38.58
C ILE A 30 14.32 0.07 -38.07
N GLN A 31 13.25 -0.69 -37.87
CA GLN A 31 11.99 -0.20 -37.32
C GLN A 31 12.10 0.00 -35.81
N LYS A 32 11.49 1.08 -35.32
CA LYS A 32 11.43 1.38 -33.88
C LYS A 32 10.64 0.28 -33.15
N PRO A 33 11.19 -0.35 -32.10
CA PRO A 33 10.44 -1.28 -31.26
C PRO A 33 9.24 -0.60 -30.59
N GLU A 34 8.25 -1.39 -30.21
CA GLU A 34 7.05 -0.92 -29.53
C GLU A 34 7.11 -1.25 -28.04
N VAL A 35 6.66 -0.32 -27.19
CA VAL A 35 6.51 -0.51 -25.74
C VAL A 35 5.06 -0.22 -25.39
N GLN A 36 4.33 -1.26 -25.01
CA GLN A 36 2.91 -1.18 -24.67
C GLN A 36 2.72 -1.45 -23.17
N PHE A 37 1.96 -0.59 -22.48
CA PHE A 37 1.59 -0.85 -21.09
C PHE A 37 0.48 -1.91 -21.05
N GLU A 38 0.74 -3.01 -20.34
CA GLU A 38 -0.21 -4.12 -20.20
C GLU A 38 -1.03 -3.99 -18.92
N GLY A 39 -0.42 -3.47 -17.85
CA GLY A 39 -1.11 -3.27 -16.59
C GLY A 39 -0.18 -3.12 -15.39
N MET A 40 -0.79 -2.85 -14.24
CA MET A 40 -0.15 -2.82 -12.94
C MET A 40 -0.80 -3.87 -12.05
N SER A 41 0.02 -4.60 -11.31
CA SER A 41 -0.43 -5.52 -10.26
C SER A 41 0.20 -5.18 -8.93
N LEU A 42 -0.59 -5.30 -7.85
CA LEU A 42 -0.10 -5.23 -6.48
C LEU A 42 0.37 -6.62 -6.05
N GLU A 43 1.68 -6.84 -5.93
CA GLU A 43 2.25 -8.13 -5.56
C GLU A 43 2.04 -8.43 -4.07
N SER A 44 2.24 -7.42 -3.23
CA SER A 44 1.99 -7.50 -1.79
C SER A 44 1.69 -6.13 -1.22
N ALA A 45 0.97 -6.11 -0.10
CA ALA A 45 0.63 -4.90 0.63
C ALA A 45 0.59 -5.14 2.14
N SER A 46 0.90 -4.08 2.87
CA SER A 46 0.78 -3.95 4.32
C SER A 46 0.19 -2.57 4.64
N LEU A 47 0.07 -2.20 5.93
CA LEU A 47 -0.27 -0.83 6.30
C LEU A 47 0.86 0.19 6.00
N ALA A 48 2.10 -0.29 5.84
CA ALA A 48 3.28 0.57 5.66
C ALA A 48 3.65 0.75 4.19
N GLU A 49 3.70 -0.35 3.44
CA GLU A 49 4.18 -0.37 2.06
C GLU A 49 3.33 -1.25 1.13
N GLY A 50 3.35 -0.91 -0.16
CA GLY A 50 2.81 -1.70 -1.26
C GLY A 50 3.85 -1.96 -2.33
N ASN A 51 3.96 -3.19 -2.80
CA ASN A 51 4.87 -3.58 -3.88
C ASN A 51 4.09 -3.66 -5.18
N LEU A 52 4.34 -2.71 -6.07
CA LEU A 52 3.70 -2.60 -7.37
C LEU A 52 4.59 -3.22 -8.44
N LEU A 53 3.98 -3.93 -9.38
CA LEU A 53 4.65 -4.47 -10.56
C LEU A 53 3.96 -3.91 -11.80
N PHE A 54 4.65 -3.00 -12.50
CA PHE A 54 4.19 -2.49 -13.78
C PHE A 54 4.72 -3.39 -14.90
N LYS A 55 3.83 -3.79 -15.81
CA LYS A 55 4.14 -4.71 -16.91
C LYS A 55 4.04 -3.99 -18.24
N PHE A 56 5.11 -4.08 -19.02
CA PHE A 56 5.19 -3.52 -20.36
C PHE A 56 5.56 -4.61 -21.36
N LYS A 57 4.77 -4.73 -22.43
CA LYS A 57 5.11 -5.59 -23.56
C LYS A 57 6.03 -4.83 -24.49
N VAL A 58 7.25 -5.35 -24.65
CA VAL A 58 8.24 -4.79 -25.57
C VAL A 58 8.31 -5.67 -26.79
N THR A 59 7.98 -5.14 -27.96
CA THR A 59 7.93 -5.88 -29.23
C THR A 59 9.01 -5.37 -30.18
N ASN A 60 9.84 -6.28 -30.68
CA ASN A 60 10.85 -6.00 -31.70
C ASN A 60 10.34 -6.45 -33.07
N PRO A 61 9.95 -5.52 -33.95
CA PRO A 61 9.50 -5.84 -35.30
C PRO A 61 10.64 -6.19 -36.27
N ASN A 62 11.89 -6.13 -35.83
CA ASN A 62 13.05 -6.31 -36.71
C ASN A 62 13.46 -7.79 -36.81
N PRO A 63 14.01 -8.23 -37.96
CA PRO A 63 14.53 -9.58 -38.16
C PRO A 63 15.87 -9.84 -37.45
N ILE A 64 16.36 -8.88 -36.68
CA ILE A 64 17.56 -8.97 -35.84
C ILE A 64 17.18 -8.76 -34.37
N GLY A 65 17.86 -9.45 -33.46
CA GLY A 65 17.64 -9.29 -32.04
C GLY A 65 18.08 -7.91 -31.52
N ALA A 66 17.53 -7.51 -30.38
CA ALA A 66 17.89 -6.28 -29.68
C ALA A 66 18.05 -6.53 -28.18
N THR A 67 18.61 -5.57 -27.45
CA THR A 67 18.72 -5.65 -25.99
C THR A 67 17.95 -4.49 -25.37
N ILE A 68 17.10 -4.82 -24.39
CA ILE A 68 16.45 -3.86 -23.52
C ILE A 68 17.45 -3.45 -22.43
N ARG A 69 17.62 -2.14 -22.25
CA ARG A 69 18.51 -1.50 -21.28
C ARG A 69 17.94 -0.18 -20.76
N ASN A 70 18.53 0.35 -19.70
CA ASN A 70 18.25 1.70 -19.19
C ASN A 70 16.75 2.00 -19.06
N VAL A 71 16.05 1.26 -18.20
CA VAL A 71 14.62 1.49 -17.96
C VAL A 71 14.48 2.65 -16.98
N ALA A 72 14.35 3.86 -17.52
CA ALA A 72 14.12 5.07 -16.73
C ALA A 72 12.64 5.19 -16.38
N TYR A 73 12.34 5.64 -15.16
CA TYR A 73 10.98 5.90 -14.72
C TYR A 73 10.92 7.05 -13.70
N ASP A 74 9.80 7.77 -13.72
CA ASP A 74 9.36 8.80 -12.79
C ASP A 74 7.92 8.46 -12.42
N LEU A 75 7.75 7.99 -11.18
CA LEU A 75 6.44 7.71 -10.60
C LEU A 75 6.03 8.89 -9.72
N ARG A 76 4.85 9.43 -10.03
CA ARG A 76 4.24 10.55 -9.34
C ARG A 76 2.90 10.13 -8.76
N PHE A 77 2.57 10.67 -7.60
CA PHE A 77 1.24 10.56 -6.99
C PHE A 77 0.69 11.96 -6.76
N ASN A 78 -0.55 12.21 -7.18
CA ASN A 78 -1.19 13.54 -7.09
C ASN A 78 -0.26 14.67 -7.60
N ASP A 79 0.37 14.45 -8.76
CA ASP A 79 1.31 15.36 -9.43
C ASP A 79 2.62 15.66 -8.68
N LYS A 80 2.88 15.03 -7.52
CA LYS A 80 4.17 15.10 -6.82
C LYS A 80 5.06 13.91 -7.18
N THR A 81 6.31 14.17 -7.54
CA THR A 81 7.30 13.11 -7.78
C THR A 81 7.55 12.33 -6.51
N PHE A 82 7.33 11.01 -6.58
CA PHE A 82 7.55 10.08 -5.48
C PHE A 82 8.90 9.40 -5.61
N VAL A 83 9.17 8.80 -6.78
CA VAL A 83 10.47 8.20 -7.07
C VAL A 83 10.83 8.38 -8.53
N LYS A 84 12.10 8.70 -8.77
CA LYS A 84 12.70 8.75 -10.10
C LYS A 84 13.97 7.91 -10.09
N ASN A 85 14.06 6.92 -10.98
CA ASN A 85 15.19 6.00 -11.00
C ASN A 85 15.41 5.40 -12.40
N VAL A 86 16.55 4.72 -12.58
CA VAL A 86 16.90 4.00 -13.81
C VAL A 86 17.28 2.58 -13.44
N LEU A 87 16.55 1.59 -13.95
CA LEU A 87 16.91 0.19 -13.80
C LEU A 87 17.80 -0.25 -14.96
N ASN A 88 19.05 -0.58 -14.63
CA ASN A 88 20.00 -1.19 -15.54
C ASN A 88 19.69 -2.68 -15.68
N LYS A 89 18.66 -3.01 -16.47
CA LYS A 89 18.39 -4.39 -16.91
C LYS A 89 19.11 -4.66 -18.23
N SER A 90 19.48 -5.91 -18.48
CA SER A 90 19.93 -6.37 -19.79
C SER A 90 19.08 -7.58 -20.17
N ILE A 91 18.07 -7.34 -21.01
CA ILE A 91 17.15 -8.40 -21.44
C ILE A 91 17.29 -8.54 -22.95
N THR A 92 17.62 -9.75 -23.41
CA THR A 92 17.69 -10.06 -24.83
C THR A 92 16.29 -10.20 -25.40
N LEU A 93 16.00 -9.43 -26.45
CA LEU A 93 14.79 -9.45 -27.22
C LEU A 93 15.09 -10.12 -28.58
N LYS A 94 14.40 -11.21 -28.87
CA LYS A 94 14.62 -11.97 -30.11
C LYS A 94 14.20 -11.16 -31.35
N ALA A 95 14.69 -11.55 -32.51
CA ALA A 95 14.17 -11.09 -33.80
C ALA A 95 12.67 -11.38 -33.92
N ASN A 96 11.89 -10.42 -34.42
CA ASN A 96 10.43 -10.51 -34.58
C ASN A 96 9.71 -11.02 -33.32
N GLY A 97 10.24 -10.69 -32.14
CA GLY A 97 9.82 -11.25 -30.87
C GLY A 97 9.34 -10.19 -29.89
N SER A 98 8.63 -10.64 -28.85
CA SER A 98 8.20 -9.80 -27.73
C SER A 98 8.72 -10.34 -26.40
N ASN A 99 8.88 -9.45 -25.42
CA ASN A 99 9.18 -9.84 -24.04
C ASN A 99 8.39 -8.98 -23.05
N MET A 100 8.12 -9.52 -21.86
CA MET A 100 7.50 -8.79 -20.77
C MET A 100 8.58 -8.10 -19.93
N LEU A 101 8.60 -6.77 -19.99
CA LEU A 101 9.40 -5.96 -19.09
C LEU A 101 8.60 -5.70 -17.81
N GLU A 102 9.16 -6.14 -16.69
CA GLU A 102 8.60 -5.93 -15.37
C GLU A 102 9.37 -4.82 -14.64
N LEU A 103 8.64 -3.83 -14.14
CA LEU A 103 9.16 -2.71 -13.36
C LEU A 103 8.58 -2.80 -11.93
N PRO A 104 9.32 -3.38 -10.98
CA PRO A 104 8.91 -3.44 -9.58
C PRO A 104 9.17 -2.07 -8.91
N VAL A 105 8.17 -1.57 -8.19
CA VAL A 105 8.25 -0.31 -7.42
C VAL A 105 7.62 -0.53 -6.05
N THR A 106 8.41 -0.35 -5.00
CA THR A 106 7.91 -0.33 -3.62
C THR A 106 7.49 1.08 -3.25
N VAL A 107 6.28 1.22 -2.71
CA VAL A 107 5.70 2.48 -2.29
C VAL A 107 5.50 2.45 -0.78
N SER A 108 6.13 3.38 -0.05
CA SER A 108 5.83 3.65 1.36
C SER A 108 4.61 4.56 1.44
N TYR A 109 3.52 4.13 2.05
CA TYR A 109 2.32 4.96 2.16
C TYR A 109 2.54 6.17 3.06
N LEU A 110 3.36 6.05 4.12
CA LEU A 110 3.64 7.19 4.99
C LEU A 110 4.45 8.29 4.27
N ASP A 111 5.20 7.95 3.24
CA ASP A 111 5.93 8.94 2.44
C ASP A 111 4.98 9.69 1.47
N LEU A 112 3.83 9.10 1.14
CA LEU A 112 2.80 9.72 0.28
C LEU A 112 1.96 10.75 1.02
N PHE A 113 1.81 10.59 2.33
CA PHE A 113 0.94 11.45 3.15
C PHE A 113 1.79 12.27 4.12
N GLU A 114 1.67 13.59 4.03
CA GLU A 114 2.38 14.54 4.90
C GLU A 114 2.01 14.40 6.39
N SER A 115 0.91 13.69 6.70
CA SER A 115 0.49 13.36 8.06
C SER A 115 -0.37 12.09 8.11
N VAL A 116 -0.48 11.50 9.30
CA VAL A 116 -1.39 10.37 9.59
C VAL A 116 -2.85 10.72 9.28
N THR A 117 -3.27 11.97 9.49
CA THR A 117 -4.64 12.42 9.19
C THR A 117 -4.94 12.36 7.69
N ALA A 118 -3.99 12.76 6.84
CA ALA A 118 -4.15 12.71 5.39
C ALA A 118 -4.27 11.27 4.87
N PHE A 119 -3.54 10.33 5.50
CA PHE A 119 -3.66 8.89 5.22
C PHE A 119 -5.07 8.36 5.54
N ILE A 120 -5.64 8.75 6.68
CA ILE A 120 -6.98 8.29 7.12
C ILE A 120 -8.09 8.72 6.15
N GLN A 121 -7.92 9.84 5.44
CA GLN A 121 -8.95 10.43 4.59
C GLN A 121 -8.95 9.94 3.14
N SER A 122 -7.95 9.16 2.72
CA SER A 122 -7.78 8.75 1.32
C SER A 122 -7.84 7.24 1.16
N ASP A 123 -8.70 6.74 0.27
CA ASP A 123 -8.79 5.31 -0.07
C ASP A 123 -8.18 4.99 -1.44
N LYS A 124 -7.97 6.01 -2.28
CA LYS A 124 -7.40 5.90 -3.62
C LYS A 124 -6.38 7.01 -3.88
N LEU A 125 -5.31 6.66 -4.58
CA LEU A 125 -4.31 7.59 -5.07
C LEU A 125 -4.22 7.48 -6.59
N VAL A 126 -4.23 8.63 -7.26
CA VAL A 126 -3.97 8.69 -8.69
C VAL A 126 -2.46 8.65 -8.90
N TYR A 127 -1.99 7.71 -9.70
CA TYR A 127 -0.59 7.65 -10.10
C TYR A 127 -0.41 8.11 -11.56
N ASP A 128 0.75 8.70 -11.81
CA ASP A 128 1.27 9.02 -13.13
C ASP A 128 2.68 8.42 -13.23
N LEU A 129 2.86 7.46 -14.13
CA LEU A 129 4.13 6.80 -14.38
C LEU A 129 4.61 7.19 -15.79
N SER A 130 5.75 7.85 -15.86
CA SER A 130 6.39 8.24 -17.11
C SER A 130 7.85 7.76 -17.14
N GLY A 131 8.42 7.59 -18.33
CA GLY A 131 9.80 7.14 -18.43
C GLY A 131 10.22 6.81 -19.85
N SER A 132 11.34 6.10 -19.97
CA SER A 132 11.82 5.57 -21.24
C SER A 132 12.49 4.21 -21.09
N VAL A 133 12.46 3.43 -22.17
CA VAL A 133 13.12 2.13 -22.26
C VAL A 133 14.08 2.17 -23.44
N GLY A 134 15.36 1.92 -23.16
CA GLY A 134 16.36 1.72 -24.21
C GLY A 134 16.20 0.36 -24.86
N VAL A 135 16.03 0.29 -26.18
CA VAL A 135 15.96 -0.95 -26.95
C VAL A 135 16.85 -0.85 -28.18
N GLY A 136 17.98 -1.56 -28.16
CA GLY A 136 18.97 -1.41 -29.24
C GLY A 136 19.44 0.06 -29.34
N PRO A 137 19.39 0.72 -30.51
CA PRO A 137 19.76 2.14 -30.64
C PRO A 137 18.64 3.11 -30.21
N PHE A 138 17.43 2.63 -29.93
CA PHE A 138 16.28 3.49 -29.65
C PHE A 138 16.11 3.74 -28.16
N ASP A 139 15.64 4.94 -27.82
CA ASP A 139 15.05 5.25 -26.52
C ASP A 139 13.55 5.49 -26.71
N ILE A 140 12.72 4.68 -26.07
CA ILE A 140 11.28 4.64 -26.31
C ILE A 140 10.56 5.20 -25.08
N PRO A 141 9.97 6.40 -25.16
CA PRO A 141 9.23 6.96 -24.04
C PRO A 141 7.91 6.20 -23.84
N TYR A 142 7.48 6.13 -22.58
CA TYR A 142 6.17 5.60 -22.20
C TYR A 142 5.53 6.48 -21.13
N HIS A 143 4.20 6.42 -21.07
CA HIS A 143 3.40 7.15 -20.09
C HIS A 143 2.12 6.37 -19.79
N THR A 144 1.78 6.24 -18.52
CA THR A 144 0.54 5.59 -18.08
C THR A 144 0.02 6.23 -16.80
N LYS A 145 -1.31 6.25 -16.64
CA LYS A 145 -2.01 6.76 -15.47
C LYS A 145 -2.98 5.71 -14.95
N GLY A 146 -3.20 5.71 -13.65
CA GLY A 146 -4.19 4.84 -13.05
C GLY A 146 -4.44 5.16 -11.59
N ASN A 147 -5.15 4.26 -10.92
CA ASN A 147 -5.46 4.38 -9.51
C ASN A 147 -4.78 3.27 -8.72
N LEU A 148 -4.26 3.63 -7.56
CA LEU A 148 -3.77 2.72 -6.53
C LEU A 148 -4.72 2.78 -5.33
N THR A 149 -5.29 1.64 -4.94
CA THR A 149 -6.06 1.54 -3.70
C THR A 149 -5.09 1.51 -2.53
N VAL A 150 -5.26 2.44 -1.58
CA VAL A 150 -4.43 2.52 -0.38
C VAL A 150 -5.07 1.69 0.72
N PRO A 151 -4.28 1.02 1.58
CA PRO A 151 -4.78 0.37 2.77
C PRO A 151 -5.62 1.27 3.66
N THR A 152 -6.62 0.68 4.31
CA THR A 152 -7.45 1.37 5.31
C THR A 152 -7.06 0.91 6.71
N LEU A 153 -7.13 1.79 7.70
CA LEU A 153 -6.95 1.36 9.09
C LEU A 153 -8.10 0.44 9.52
N PRO A 154 -7.83 -0.54 10.40
CA PRO A 154 -8.89 -1.30 11.05
C PRO A 154 -9.87 -0.39 11.79
N LYS A 155 -11.14 -0.80 11.83
CA LYS A 155 -12.20 -0.06 12.52
C LYS A 155 -12.46 -0.66 13.89
N VAL A 156 -12.34 0.15 14.93
CA VAL A 156 -12.69 -0.23 16.31
C VAL A 156 -14.15 0.14 16.59
N SER A 157 -14.90 -0.76 17.22
CA SER A 157 -16.28 -0.50 17.63
C SER A 157 -16.66 -1.28 18.88
N LEU A 158 -17.53 -0.70 19.71
CA LEU A 158 -18.09 -1.42 20.85
C LEU A 158 -19.31 -2.23 20.39
N ASN A 159 -19.16 -3.56 20.39
CA ASN A 159 -20.18 -4.49 19.89
C ASN A 159 -21.19 -4.84 20.99
N LYS A 160 -20.68 -5.17 22.19
CA LYS A 160 -21.50 -5.66 23.30
C LYS A 160 -20.95 -5.16 24.63
N VAL A 161 -21.85 -4.89 25.57
CA VAL A 161 -21.51 -4.74 26.99
C VAL A 161 -22.29 -5.78 27.76
N GLU A 162 -21.58 -6.68 28.41
CA GLU A 162 -22.19 -7.59 29.37
C GLU A 162 -22.14 -6.99 30.76
N VAL A 163 -23.27 -6.97 31.46
CA VAL A 163 -23.38 -6.47 32.82
C VAL A 163 -23.75 -7.65 33.72
N SER A 164 -22.90 -7.91 34.71
CA SER A 164 -23.09 -8.92 35.75
C SER A 164 -22.93 -8.30 37.13
N ASN A 165 -23.36 -9.02 38.17
CA ASN A 165 -23.22 -8.59 39.57
C ASN A 165 -23.77 -7.19 39.89
N LEU A 166 -24.77 -6.70 39.14
CA LEU A 166 -25.34 -5.37 39.33
C LEU A 166 -26.11 -5.29 40.65
N SER A 167 -25.60 -4.52 41.60
CA SER A 167 -26.24 -4.16 42.88
C SER A 167 -26.28 -2.63 43.06
N PHE A 168 -26.66 -2.15 44.24
CA PHE A 168 -26.55 -0.73 44.59
C PHE A 168 -25.11 -0.26 44.80
N THR A 169 -24.17 -1.18 45.03
CA THR A 169 -22.78 -0.86 45.39
C THR A 169 -21.76 -1.34 44.37
N LYS A 170 -22.08 -2.36 43.55
CA LYS A 170 -21.13 -2.93 42.59
C LYS A 170 -21.77 -3.21 41.24
N ALA A 171 -20.95 -3.16 40.20
CA ALA A 171 -21.25 -3.73 38.90
C ALA A 171 -19.98 -4.31 38.28
N SER A 172 -20.10 -5.47 37.65
CA SER A 172 -19.06 -6.08 36.83
C SER A 172 -19.49 -5.97 35.37
N MET A 173 -18.57 -5.54 34.52
CA MET A 173 -18.81 -5.36 33.10
C MET A 173 -17.76 -6.06 32.27
N MET A 174 -18.18 -6.58 31.12
CA MET A 174 -17.29 -7.02 30.06
C MET A 174 -17.61 -6.20 28.81
N PHE A 175 -16.64 -5.39 28.36
CA PHE A 175 -16.74 -4.67 27.10
C PHE A 175 -16.12 -5.51 25.98
N SER A 176 -16.90 -5.81 24.93
CA SER A 176 -16.41 -6.50 23.74
C SER A 176 -16.16 -5.47 22.63
N LEU A 177 -14.90 -5.08 22.45
CA LEU A 177 -14.46 -4.22 21.35
C LEU A 177 -14.13 -5.06 20.12
N ASP A 178 -14.85 -4.85 19.03
CA ASP A 178 -14.53 -5.44 17.74
C ASP A 178 -13.53 -4.56 16.99
N VAL A 179 -12.42 -5.15 16.54
CA VAL A 179 -11.48 -4.54 15.60
C VAL A 179 -11.63 -5.24 14.26
N THR A 180 -12.15 -4.52 13.27
CA THR A 180 -12.50 -5.06 11.94
C THR A 180 -11.50 -4.61 10.90
N ASN A 181 -10.90 -5.56 10.19
CA ASN A 181 -9.95 -5.31 9.11
C ASN A 181 -10.65 -5.45 7.76
N SER A 182 -10.66 -4.38 6.95
CA SER A 182 -11.22 -4.41 5.59
C SER A 182 -10.17 -4.73 4.52
N ASN A 183 -8.89 -4.82 4.88
CA ASN A 183 -7.80 -5.05 3.93
C ASN A 183 -7.70 -6.52 3.50
N PRO A 184 -7.13 -6.80 2.31
CA PRO A 184 -6.92 -8.15 1.80
C PRO A 184 -5.73 -8.89 2.43
N PHE A 185 -5.15 -8.34 3.50
CA PHE A 185 -4.00 -8.89 4.23
C PHE A 185 -4.26 -8.85 5.74
N THR A 186 -3.55 -9.69 6.50
CA THR A 186 -3.62 -9.72 7.97
C THR A 186 -2.99 -8.47 8.57
N VAL A 187 -3.63 -7.91 9.60
CA VAL A 187 -3.15 -6.73 10.32
C VAL A 187 -2.81 -7.10 11.76
N ASN A 188 -1.63 -6.68 12.23
CA ASN A 188 -1.14 -6.95 13.59
C ASN A 188 -1.06 -5.63 14.37
N LEU A 189 -1.86 -5.51 15.42
CA LEU A 189 -1.73 -4.42 16.39
C LEU A 189 -0.81 -4.88 17.51
N THR A 190 0.11 -4.01 17.93
CA THR A 190 0.91 -4.24 19.13
C THR A 190 0.15 -3.85 20.40
N GLY A 191 -0.75 -2.87 20.27
CA GLY A 191 -1.61 -2.42 21.35
C GLY A 191 -2.81 -1.60 20.86
N LEU A 192 -3.77 -1.43 21.75
CA LEU A 192 -4.92 -0.56 21.57
C LEU A 192 -5.11 0.26 22.84
N ASP A 193 -4.75 1.54 22.78
CA ASP A 193 -5.18 2.52 23.77
C ASP A 193 -6.67 2.79 23.55
N TYR A 194 -7.45 2.79 24.63
CA TYR A 194 -8.88 2.99 24.61
C TYR A 194 -9.37 3.83 25.79
N ASN A 195 -10.41 4.60 25.53
CA ASN A 195 -11.32 5.19 26.51
C ASN A 195 -12.75 4.90 26.04
N ILE A 196 -13.53 4.25 26.88
CA ILE A 196 -14.92 3.85 26.63
C ILE A 196 -15.83 4.71 27.50
N LYS A 197 -16.73 5.44 26.83
CA LYS A 197 -17.81 6.19 27.47
C LYS A 197 -19.16 5.60 27.12
N LEU A 198 -20.05 5.53 28.11
CA LEU A 198 -21.46 5.19 27.94
C LEU A 198 -22.32 6.35 28.45
N GLY A 199 -23.21 6.85 27.61
CA GLY A 199 -24.10 7.96 27.97
C GLY A 199 -23.32 9.22 28.37
N GLY A 200 -22.16 9.45 27.76
CA GLY A 200 -21.26 10.57 28.05
C GLY A 200 -20.40 10.42 29.32
N LYS A 201 -20.54 9.34 30.08
CA LYS A 201 -19.72 9.04 31.26
C LYS A 201 -18.62 8.07 30.90
N GLU A 202 -17.43 8.29 31.44
CA GLU A 202 -16.31 7.36 31.31
C GLU A 202 -16.53 6.12 32.16
N PHE A 203 -16.28 4.96 31.56
CA PHE A 203 -16.45 3.66 32.20
C PHE A 203 -15.17 2.85 32.24
N ALA A 204 -14.33 2.89 31.20
CA ALA A 204 -13.09 2.14 31.17
C ALA A 204 -12.05 2.88 30.33
N GLN A 205 -10.81 2.87 30.77
CA GLN A 205 -9.67 3.37 30.00
C GLN A 205 -8.44 2.50 30.25
N GLY A 206 -7.55 2.41 29.27
CA GLY A 206 -6.29 1.69 29.39
C GLY A 206 -5.74 1.24 28.05
N ILE A 207 -4.72 0.37 28.11
CA ILE A 207 -4.07 -0.18 26.91
C ILE A 207 -4.28 -1.69 26.90
N ALA A 208 -4.94 -2.19 25.84
CA ALA A 208 -5.02 -3.61 25.58
C ALA A 208 -3.80 -4.06 24.75
N GLY A 209 -2.96 -4.92 25.32
CA GLY A 209 -1.83 -5.56 24.62
C GLY A 209 -2.15 -6.98 24.14
N ASN A 210 -1.20 -7.63 23.46
CA ASN A 210 -1.31 -9.03 23.00
C ASN A 210 -2.57 -9.31 22.17
N ILE A 211 -2.94 -8.38 21.29
CA ILE A 211 -4.14 -8.51 20.45
C ILE A 211 -3.87 -9.57 19.38
N SER A 212 -4.80 -10.52 19.22
CA SER A 212 -4.68 -11.53 18.18
C SER A 212 -4.66 -10.90 16.78
N PRO A 213 -3.84 -11.40 15.84
CA PRO A 213 -3.80 -10.93 14.46
C PRO A 213 -5.20 -10.85 13.84
N ILE A 214 -5.51 -9.71 13.21
CA ILE A 214 -6.80 -9.51 12.54
C ILE A 214 -6.66 -10.03 11.12
N THR A 215 -7.30 -11.16 10.82
CA THR A 215 -7.21 -11.82 9.52
C THR A 215 -7.70 -10.92 8.38
N LYS A 216 -7.32 -11.26 7.13
CA LYS A 216 -7.79 -10.55 5.92
C LYS A 216 -9.32 -10.50 5.88
N HIS A 217 -9.89 -9.32 5.63
CA HIS A 217 -11.34 -9.08 5.66
C HIS A 217 -12.04 -9.58 6.94
N GLY A 218 -11.27 -9.72 8.03
CA GLY A 218 -11.68 -10.39 9.26
C GLY A 218 -11.94 -9.42 10.40
N LYS A 219 -12.13 -10.02 11.57
CA LYS A 219 -12.43 -9.32 12.80
C LYS A 219 -11.81 -10.07 13.98
N THR A 220 -11.29 -9.32 14.94
CA THR A 220 -10.89 -9.81 16.26
C THR A 220 -11.71 -9.07 17.32
N THR A 221 -12.13 -9.75 18.37
CA THR A 221 -12.81 -9.15 19.51
C THR A 221 -11.85 -9.09 20.70
N ILE A 222 -11.75 -7.94 21.33
CA ILE A 222 -10.98 -7.69 22.54
C ILE A 222 -11.97 -7.58 23.70
N GLU A 223 -11.77 -8.40 24.71
CA GLU A 223 -12.57 -8.41 25.94
C GLU A 223 -11.90 -7.60 27.03
N ILE A 224 -12.57 -6.55 27.50
CA ILE A 224 -12.08 -5.66 28.54
C ILE A 224 -12.96 -5.85 29.79
N PRO A 225 -12.47 -6.58 30.81
CA PRO A 225 -13.16 -6.71 32.06
C PRO A 225 -13.03 -5.41 32.86
N PHE A 226 -14.12 -4.98 33.45
CA PHE A 226 -14.14 -3.77 34.26
C PHE A 226 -15.06 -3.95 35.46
N ASN A 227 -14.53 -3.72 36.66
CA ASN A 227 -15.28 -3.79 37.91
C ASN A 227 -15.34 -2.39 38.53
N MET A 228 -16.53 -1.97 38.96
CA MET A 228 -16.70 -0.67 39.63
C MET A 228 -17.48 -0.77 40.92
N ASN A 229 -17.15 0.18 41.79
CA ASN A 229 -17.96 0.61 42.90
C ASN A 229 -18.96 1.67 42.45
N LEU A 230 -20.26 1.33 42.47
CA LEU A 230 -21.33 2.24 42.05
C LEU A 230 -21.59 3.39 43.04
N LEU A 231 -21.09 3.29 44.28
CA LEU A 231 -21.18 4.40 45.22
C LEU A 231 -20.36 5.60 44.75
N GLU A 232 -19.24 5.37 44.06
CA GLU A 232 -18.34 6.41 43.56
C GLU A 232 -18.87 7.09 42.30
N LEU A 233 -19.45 6.32 41.36
CA LEU A 233 -20.02 6.86 40.11
C LEU A 233 -21.44 7.37 40.25
N GLY A 234 -22.10 7.04 41.36
CA GLY A 234 -23.39 7.55 41.77
C GLY A 234 -24.58 7.00 41.00
N ARG A 235 -25.77 7.47 41.41
CA ARG A 235 -27.08 6.97 40.94
C ARG A 235 -27.28 7.03 39.43
N SER A 236 -26.62 7.98 38.76
CA SER A 236 -26.70 8.14 37.30
C SER A 236 -26.08 6.97 36.52
N ALA A 237 -24.96 6.40 37.01
CA ALA A 237 -24.34 5.23 36.40
C ALA A 237 -25.20 3.98 36.60
N TYR A 238 -25.72 3.78 37.82
CA TYR A 238 -26.68 2.71 38.10
C TYR A 238 -27.90 2.81 37.18
N HIS A 239 -28.54 3.98 37.09
CA HIS A 239 -29.69 4.17 36.22
C HIS A 239 -29.36 3.89 34.74
N LEU A 240 -28.18 4.30 34.26
CA LEU A 240 -27.73 3.97 32.92
C LEU A 240 -27.68 2.45 32.71
N LEU A 241 -27.00 1.71 33.59
CA LEU A 241 -26.84 0.25 33.51
C LEU A 241 -28.17 -0.50 33.66
N THR A 242 -29.19 0.11 34.27
CA THR A 242 -30.54 -0.48 34.30
C THR A 242 -31.29 -0.39 32.97
N LYS A 243 -30.86 0.46 32.02
CA LYS A 243 -31.44 0.52 30.67
C LYS A 243 -31.08 -0.74 29.86
N SER A 244 -31.70 -0.89 28.69
CA SER A 244 -31.39 -1.98 27.74
C SER A 244 -30.27 -1.63 26.76
N SER A 245 -29.98 -0.33 26.60
CA SER A 245 -28.94 0.16 25.70
C SER A 245 -28.51 1.56 26.10
N SER A 246 -27.35 1.96 25.60
CA SER A 246 -26.84 3.34 25.72
C SER A 246 -26.16 3.76 24.43
N GLY A 247 -26.12 5.07 24.19
CA GLY A 247 -25.11 5.63 23.30
C GLY A 247 -23.72 5.38 23.89
N TYR A 248 -22.75 5.13 23.03
CA TYR A 248 -21.36 4.98 23.42
C TYR A 248 -20.45 5.89 22.59
N GLU A 249 -19.29 6.18 23.17
CA GLU A 249 -18.13 6.72 22.49
C GLU A 249 -16.92 5.84 22.86
N VAL A 250 -16.13 5.43 21.88
CA VAL A 250 -14.81 4.82 22.09
C VAL A 250 -13.78 5.68 21.37
N THR A 251 -12.79 6.17 22.10
CA THR A 251 -11.65 6.92 21.58
C THR A 251 -10.35 6.24 21.95
N GLY A 252 -9.27 6.51 21.23
CA GLY A 252 -7.94 6.07 21.61
C GLY A 252 -6.99 6.03 20.42
N ALA A 253 -5.98 5.18 20.50
CA ALA A 253 -4.99 4.99 19.44
C ALA A 253 -4.68 3.51 19.20
N MET A 254 -4.63 3.12 17.92
CA MET A 254 -4.12 1.83 17.50
C MET A 254 -2.60 1.90 17.37
N GLN A 255 -1.89 1.00 18.04
CA GLN A 255 -0.44 0.93 18.02
C GLN A 255 0.01 -0.16 17.05
N PHE A 256 0.97 0.16 16.18
CA PHE A 256 1.55 -0.75 15.22
C PHE A 256 3.07 -0.67 15.27
N ASN A 257 3.74 -1.80 15.05
CA ASN A 257 5.14 -1.81 14.67
C ASN A 257 5.22 -2.02 13.16
N LEU A 258 5.53 -0.95 12.42
CA LEU A 258 5.59 -0.96 10.97
C LEU A 258 7.03 -1.26 10.50
N PRO A 259 7.24 -2.24 9.60
CA PRO A 259 8.58 -2.56 9.10
C PRO A 259 9.30 -1.32 8.54
N LYS A 260 10.60 -1.18 8.86
CA LYS A 260 11.49 -0.05 8.47
C LYS A 260 11.10 1.34 9.01
N ILE A 261 9.89 1.51 9.51
CA ILE A 261 9.35 2.78 10.02
C ILE A 261 9.39 2.81 11.55
N GLY A 262 9.20 1.66 12.20
CA GLY A 262 9.13 1.51 13.65
C GLY A 262 7.71 1.67 14.20
N GLU A 263 7.62 2.00 15.48
CA GLU A 263 6.34 2.14 16.19
C GLU A 263 5.58 3.38 15.71
N LYS A 264 4.29 3.19 15.43
CA LYS A 264 3.36 4.24 15.01
C LYS A 264 2.03 4.08 15.71
N GLU A 265 1.45 5.22 16.06
CA GLU A 265 0.13 5.32 16.66
C GLU A 265 -0.84 6.01 15.72
N PHE A 266 -2.02 5.42 15.56
CA PHE A 266 -3.07 5.98 14.71
C PHE A 266 -4.32 6.23 15.56
N PRO A 267 -4.72 7.50 15.75
CA PRO A 267 -5.86 7.83 16.58
C PRO A 267 -7.16 7.36 15.91
N PHE A 268 -8.14 7.01 16.74
CA PHE A 268 -9.48 6.68 16.29
C PHE A 268 -10.54 7.22 17.25
N GLN A 269 -11.75 7.42 16.71
CA GLN A 269 -12.93 7.74 17.48
C GLN A 269 -14.14 7.07 16.85
N LYS A 270 -14.99 6.47 17.68
CA LYS A 270 -16.22 5.81 17.25
C LYS A 270 -17.37 6.14 18.17
N PHE A 271 -18.44 6.64 17.59
CA PHE A 271 -19.74 6.77 18.26
C PHE A 271 -20.71 5.69 17.78
N GLY A 272 -21.63 5.30 18.65
CA GLY A 272 -22.69 4.38 18.29
C GLY A 272 -23.70 4.16 19.41
N LYS A 273 -24.50 3.12 19.25
CA LYS A 273 -25.42 2.61 20.27
C LYS A 273 -25.06 1.16 20.56
N VAL A 274 -25.00 0.78 21.83
CA VAL A 274 -24.70 -0.57 22.26
C VAL A 274 -25.80 -1.09 23.18
N SER A 275 -26.13 -2.37 23.03
CA SER A 275 -27.07 -3.07 23.90
C SER A 275 -26.36 -3.62 25.13
N PHE A 276 -27.04 -3.56 26.27
CA PHE A 276 -26.58 -4.18 27.51
C PHE A 276 -27.16 -5.57 27.62
N ASN A 277 -26.29 -6.58 27.63
CA ASN A 277 -26.70 -7.95 27.94
C ASN A 277 -26.55 -8.17 29.45
N LYS A 278 -27.64 -8.47 30.13
CA LYS A 278 -27.63 -8.67 31.57
C LYS A 278 -27.53 -10.16 31.84
N GLY A 279 -26.45 -10.58 32.51
CA GLY A 279 -26.36 -11.96 33.02
C GLY A 279 -27.62 -12.26 33.84
N THR A 280 -28.25 -13.41 33.56
CA THR A 280 -29.45 -13.87 34.26
C THR A 280 -29.27 -13.70 35.76
N ARG A 281 -30.16 -12.95 36.42
CA ARG A 281 -30.28 -12.96 37.88
C ARG A 281 -30.54 -14.41 38.28
N ASN A 282 -29.56 -15.09 38.85
CA ASN A 282 -29.88 -16.22 39.72
C ASN A 282 -30.73 -15.63 40.84
N LYS A 283 -32.02 -16.00 40.81
CA LYS A 283 -32.98 -15.73 41.89
C LYS A 283 -32.52 -16.41 43.16
#